data_AF-A0A259IM62-F1
#
_entry.id   AF-A0A259IM62-F1
#
_cell.length_a   1.000
_cell.length_b   1.000
_cell.length_c   1.000
_cell.angle_alpha   90.00
_cell.angle_beta   90.00
_cell.angle_gamma   90.00
#
_symmetry.space_group_name_H-M   'P 1'
#
loop_
_entity.id
_entity.type
_entity.pdbx_description
1 polymer ?
#
loop_
_entity_poly.entity_id
_entity_poly.type
_entity_poly.pdbx_seq_one_letter_code
_entity_poly.pdbx_strand_id
1 'polypeptide(L)'
;MTLQTRPPQTAPRAVVPFLPESAPFTPEQRSWLNGFFAGVFSSDVGATSLSPAESAALLAGAGPAGEEDDGAPWHDAALPLDERMALAEGKPLPRRMMAAMAQQDCGQCGYLCESYSKAIADGTETKLNLCAPGGKETLRMLKQLTAEMDGTPATASVAVAAPPSAPLSAPLLAPLGTRENPGEVVFLGRSRLNKAGSEKETWHVEFDLAGSGIEYRVGDSFGLFPVNDPALVDAVLAALHAPADFPINEKTLHDVLAREVCLGAAPDALFHLISYITGGARKAKAKALAAGEDPDGDAATLDVLAALEKFPGIRPDPEAVIECLEPLQPRLYSISSSPL
;
A
#
# COMPACT_ATOMS: atom_id res chain seq x y z
N MET A 1 9.91 -32.73 -54.14
CA MET A 1 10.29 -31.46 -53.49
C MET A 1 10.97 -31.81 -52.19
N THR A 2 12.29 -31.65 -52.17
CA THR A 2 13.21 -32.19 -51.16
C THR A 2 13.40 -31.16 -50.04
N LEU A 3 13.13 -31.56 -48.80
CA LEU A 3 13.42 -30.78 -47.59
C LEU A 3 14.94 -30.65 -47.42
N GLN A 4 15.48 -29.45 -47.59
CA GLN A 4 16.87 -29.13 -47.25
C GLN A 4 16.97 -28.84 -45.75
N THR A 5 17.62 -29.72 -45.01
CA THR A 5 18.05 -29.50 -43.62
C THR A 5 19.25 -28.56 -43.61
N ARG A 6 19.12 -27.42 -42.92
CA ARG A 6 20.18 -26.43 -42.70
C ARG A 6 21.28 -27.00 -41.80
N PRO A 7 22.59 -26.84 -42.11
CA PRO A 7 23.66 -27.29 -41.24
C PRO A 7 23.74 -26.45 -39.95
N PRO A 8 24.30 -26.99 -38.85
CA PRO A 8 24.39 -26.28 -37.58
C PRO A 8 25.22 -25.01 -37.71
N GLN A 9 24.63 -23.89 -37.32
CA GLN A 9 25.33 -22.61 -37.20
C GLN A 9 26.40 -22.72 -36.11
N THR A 10 27.61 -22.27 -36.43
CA THR A 10 28.70 -22.00 -35.51
C THR A 10 28.19 -21.19 -34.31
N ALA A 11 28.54 -21.60 -33.10
CA ALA A 11 28.15 -20.92 -31.86
C ALA A 11 28.47 -19.40 -31.93
N PRO A 12 27.57 -18.51 -31.46
CA PRO A 12 27.85 -17.09 -31.44
C PRO A 12 29.02 -16.82 -30.49
N ARG A 13 29.96 -15.96 -30.92
CA ARG A 13 30.97 -15.38 -30.03
C ARG A 13 30.25 -14.78 -28.81
N ALA A 14 30.71 -15.11 -27.60
CA ALA A 14 30.22 -14.48 -26.38
C ALA A 14 30.44 -12.96 -26.50
N VAL A 15 29.35 -12.22 -26.68
CA VAL A 15 29.38 -10.76 -26.62
C VAL A 15 29.26 -10.40 -25.16
N VAL A 16 30.30 -9.77 -24.61
CA VAL A 16 30.21 -9.17 -23.28
C VAL A 16 29.21 -8.01 -23.36
N PRO A 17 28.09 -8.06 -22.61
CA PRO A 17 27.11 -6.98 -22.63
C PRO A 17 27.70 -5.71 -21.99
N PHE A 18 27.45 -4.57 -22.61
CA PHE A 18 27.91 -3.25 -22.15
C PHE A 18 26.71 -2.32 -21.95
N LEU A 19 26.64 -1.66 -20.80
CA LEU A 19 25.61 -0.69 -20.46
C LEU A 19 25.80 0.62 -21.25
N PRO A 20 24.76 1.12 -21.95
CA PRO A 20 24.83 2.36 -22.70
C PRO A 20 24.98 3.58 -21.78
N GLU A 21 25.47 4.69 -22.32
CA GLU A 21 25.65 5.93 -21.55
C GLU A 21 24.35 6.54 -21.03
N SER A 22 23.23 6.21 -21.66
CA SER A 22 21.88 6.62 -21.25
C SER A 22 21.32 5.82 -20.08
N ALA A 23 22.04 4.80 -19.57
CA ALA A 23 21.59 4.02 -18.43
C ALA A 23 21.57 4.91 -17.16
N PRO A 24 20.54 4.78 -16.29
CA PRO A 24 20.33 5.64 -15.11
C PRO A 24 21.27 5.28 -13.95
N PHE A 25 22.56 5.20 -14.23
CA PHE A 25 23.64 4.92 -13.29
C PHE A 25 24.70 6.01 -13.41
N THR A 26 25.41 6.30 -12.32
CA THR A 26 26.57 7.20 -12.37
C THR A 26 27.68 6.60 -13.24
N PRO A 27 28.64 7.39 -13.74
CA PRO A 27 29.78 6.89 -14.50
C PRO A 27 30.55 5.77 -13.78
N GLU A 28 30.70 5.90 -12.46
CA GLU A 28 31.43 4.96 -11.60
C GLU A 28 30.67 3.64 -11.46
N GLN A 29 29.36 3.70 -11.19
CA GLN A 29 28.49 2.53 -11.10
C GLN A 29 28.43 1.77 -12.43
N ARG A 30 28.32 2.51 -13.54
CA ARG A 30 28.30 1.93 -14.88
C ARG A 30 29.62 1.23 -15.23
N SER A 31 30.75 1.85 -14.86
CA SER A 31 32.08 1.26 -15.04
C SER A 31 32.22 -0.03 -14.24
N TRP A 32 31.78 -0.04 -12.99
CA TRP A 32 31.78 -1.24 -12.14
C TRP A 32 30.89 -2.36 -12.71
N LEU A 33 29.65 -2.05 -13.11
CA LEU A 33 28.71 -3.02 -13.69
C LEU A 33 29.24 -3.60 -15.00
N ASN A 34 29.84 -2.77 -15.86
CA ASN A 34 30.48 -3.23 -17.09
C ASN A 34 31.67 -4.15 -16.80
N GLY A 35 32.45 -3.87 -15.75
CA GLY A 35 33.52 -4.75 -15.28
C GLY A 35 32.99 -6.08 -14.72
N PHE A 36 31.90 -6.04 -13.96
CA PHE A 36 31.22 -7.22 -13.43
C PHE A 36 30.68 -8.10 -14.57
N PHE A 37 29.96 -7.52 -15.54
CA PHE A 37 29.50 -8.26 -16.71
C PHE A 37 30.65 -8.79 -17.55
N ALA A 38 31.73 -8.02 -17.73
CA ALA A 38 32.93 -8.53 -18.37
C ALA A 38 33.49 -9.77 -17.66
N GLY A 39 33.54 -9.77 -16.33
CA GLY A 39 33.98 -10.92 -15.54
C GLY A 39 33.05 -12.13 -15.65
N VAL A 40 31.73 -11.93 -15.58
CA VAL A 40 30.73 -13.00 -15.66
C VAL A 40 30.68 -13.64 -17.05
N PHE A 41 30.77 -12.82 -18.11
CA PHE A 41 30.63 -13.29 -19.49
C PHE A 41 31.98 -13.65 -20.16
N SER A 42 33.12 -13.28 -19.57
CA SER A 42 34.46 -13.72 -19.96
C SER A 42 34.94 -14.80 -19.02
N SER A 43 34.29 -15.97 -19.03
CA SER A 43 34.77 -17.14 -18.28
C SER A 43 36.01 -17.74 -18.97
N ASP A 44 37.13 -17.03 -18.89
CA ASP A 44 38.50 -17.53 -18.98
C ASP A 44 39.42 -16.39 -18.47
N VAL A 45 40.11 -16.64 -17.36
CA VAL A 45 41.06 -15.78 -16.61
C VAL A 45 40.46 -15.07 -15.39
N GLY A 46 40.99 -15.43 -14.22
CA GLY A 46 40.46 -15.10 -12.89
C GLY A 46 40.43 -13.61 -12.56
N ALA A 47 39.23 -13.05 -12.57
CA ALA A 47 38.90 -11.82 -11.88
C ALA A 47 38.45 -12.16 -10.45
N THR A 48 39.19 -11.69 -9.45
CA THR A 48 38.81 -11.84 -8.04
C THR A 48 37.63 -10.91 -7.77
N SER A 49 36.49 -11.47 -7.34
CA SER A 49 35.35 -10.69 -6.85
C SER A 49 35.76 -9.88 -5.61
N LEU A 50 35.39 -8.60 -5.57
CA LEU A 50 35.52 -7.79 -4.36
C LEU A 50 34.72 -8.43 -3.22
N SER A 51 35.24 -8.32 -2.00
CA SER A 51 34.50 -8.68 -0.81
C SER A 51 33.26 -7.78 -0.65
N PRO A 52 32.23 -8.22 0.09
CA PRO A 52 31.08 -7.38 0.42
C PRO A 52 31.46 -6.05 1.08
N ALA A 53 32.54 -6.03 1.87
CA ALA A 53 33.06 -4.82 2.51
C ALA A 53 33.68 -3.82 1.51
N GLU A 54 34.42 -4.31 0.52
CA GLU A 54 34.99 -3.47 -0.55
C GLU A 54 33.91 -2.93 -1.49
N SER A 55 32.86 -3.72 -1.71
CA SER A 55 31.69 -3.30 -2.49
C SER A 55 30.89 -2.21 -1.77
N ALA A 56 30.71 -2.34 -0.45
CA ALA A 56 30.05 -1.33 0.37
C ALA A 56 30.85 -0.01 0.47
N ALA A 57 32.18 -0.09 0.56
CA ALA A 57 33.04 1.09 0.65
C ALA A 57 33.01 1.96 -0.63
N LEU A 58 32.80 1.35 -1.80
CA LEU A 58 32.66 2.07 -3.07
C LEU A 58 31.30 2.76 -3.23
N LEU A 59 30.25 2.27 -2.56
CA LEU A 59 28.88 2.82 -2.62
C LEU A 59 28.66 3.96 -1.61
N ALA A 60 29.45 4.03 -0.53
CA ALA A 60 29.29 5.00 0.55
C ALA A 60 29.63 6.47 0.19
N GLY A 61 30.09 6.75 -1.03
CA GLY A 61 30.67 8.06 -1.41
C GLY A 61 29.74 9.06 -2.12
N ALA A 62 28.45 8.77 -2.33
CA ALA A 62 27.62 9.52 -3.28
C ALA A 62 26.27 10.05 -2.74
N GLY A 63 26.23 10.52 -1.49
CA GLY A 63 25.08 11.23 -0.91
C GLY A 63 25.41 12.70 -0.58
N PRO A 64 24.48 13.66 -0.75
CA PRO A 64 24.66 15.02 -0.25
C PRO A 64 24.82 15.00 1.28
N ALA A 65 25.79 15.76 1.78
CA ALA A 65 26.11 15.85 3.19
C ALA A 65 24.94 16.44 4.00
N GLY A 66 24.41 15.68 4.96
CA GLY A 66 23.48 16.24 5.94
C GLY A 66 22.47 15.31 6.62
N GLU A 67 22.63 13.99 6.60
CA GLU A 67 21.96 13.06 7.53
C GLU A 67 22.86 11.83 7.62
N GLU A 68 23.22 11.37 8.82
CA GLU A 68 23.86 10.06 8.97
C GLU A 68 22.84 9.02 8.49
N ASP A 69 22.97 8.59 7.23
CA ASP A 69 22.20 7.49 6.70
C ASP A 69 22.69 6.21 7.36
N ASP A 70 22.07 5.88 8.49
CA ASP A 70 22.33 4.66 9.26
C ASP A 70 21.93 3.37 8.51
N GLY A 71 21.58 3.47 7.23
CA GLY A 71 21.15 2.38 6.36
C GLY A 71 19.73 1.92 6.64
N ALA A 72 18.97 2.62 7.50
CA ALA A 72 17.60 2.30 7.88
C ALA A 72 17.45 0.81 8.23
N PRO A 73 18.07 0.31 9.33
CA PRO A 73 18.08 -1.12 9.67
C PRO A 73 16.69 -1.74 9.87
N TRP A 74 15.65 -0.92 10.04
CA TRP A 74 14.24 -1.32 10.09
C TRP A 74 13.59 -1.53 8.71
N HIS A 75 14.25 -1.18 7.60
CA HIS A 75 13.71 -1.27 6.23
C HIS A 75 13.78 -2.71 5.70
N ASP A 76 13.05 -3.58 6.38
CA ASP A 76 12.88 -4.99 6.02
C ASP A 76 11.42 -5.40 6.23
N ALA A 77 10.76 -5.80 5.16
CA ALA A 77 9.36 -6.21 5.18
C ALA A 77 9.12 -7.54 5.94
N ALA A 78 10.17 -8.31 6.23
CA ALA A 78 10.08 -9.52 7.04
C ALA A 78 10.03 -9.24 8.54
N LEU A 79 10.46 -8.06 8.98
CA LEU A 79 10.46 -7.70 10.40
C LEU A 79 9.07 -7.29 10.87
N PRO A 80 8.60 -7.82 12.02
CA PRO A 80 7.34 -7.38 12.60
C PRO A 80 7.43 -5.92 13.07
N LEU A 81 6.27 -5.28 13.21
CA LEU A 81 6.20 -3.83 13.46
C LEU A 81 6.90 -3.43 14.76
N ASP A 82 6.75 -4.20 15.82
CA ASP A 82 7.37 -3.96 17.13
C ASP A 82 8.89 -3.97 17.06
N GLU A 83 9.48 -4.93 16.34
CA GLU A 83 10.93 -5.02 16.14
C GLU A 83 11.45 -3.83 15.31
N ARG A 84 10.73 -3.43 14.26
CA ARG A 84 11.08 -2.24 13.46
C ARG A 84 11.03 -0.96 14.26
N MET A 85 10.01 -0.81 15.11
CA MET A 85 9.89 0.34 15.99
C MET A 85 11.01 0.40 17.04
N ALA A 86 11.46 -0.75 17.56
CA ALA A 86 12.61 -0.82 18.45
C ALA A 86 13.91 -0.39 17.77
N LEU A 87 14.13 -0.81 16.52
CA LEU A 87 15.31 -0.39 15.72
C LEU A 87 15.31 1.10 15.40
N ALA A 88 14.14 1.72 15.30
CA ALA A 88 13.98 3.14 15.04
C ALA A 88 13.90 4.00 16.32
N GLU A 89 14.06 3.42 17.50
CA GLU A 89 14.00 4.16 18.76
C GLU A 89 15.08 5.27 18.81
N GLY A 90 14.67 6.46 19.27
CA GLY A 90 15.56 7.63 19.33
C GLY A 90 15.87 8.29 17.99
N LYS A 91 15.35 7.77 16.86
CA LYS A 91 15.53 8.37 15.53
C LYS A 91 14.60 9.58 15.33
N PRO A 92 14.94 10.49 14.39
CA PRO A 92 14.05 11.56 13.97
C PRO A 92 12.66 11.03 13.59
N LEU A 93 11.64 11.83 13.85
CA LEU A 93 10.26 11.41 13.66
C LEU A 93 9.94 10.86 12.25
N PRO A 94 10.41 11.44 11.13
CA PRO A 94 10.19 10.84 9.81
C PRO A 94 10.72 9.40 9.72
N ARG A 95 11.88 9.11 10.31
CA ARG A 95 12.45 7.75 10.31
C ARG A 95 11.63 6.79 11.17
N ARG A 96 11.12 7.25 12.31
CA ARG A 96 10.18 6.45 13.15
C ARG A 96 8.86 6.20 12.43
N MET A 97 8.33 7.19 11.72
CA MET A 97 7.13 7.05 10.88
C MET A 97 7.36 6.08 9.72
N MET A 98 8.52 6.16 9.07
CA MET A 98 8.93 5.18 8.05
C MET A 98 8.94 3.78 8.66
N ALA A 99 9.60 3.59 9.80
CA ALA A 99 9.67 2.31 10.52
C ALA A 99 8.31 1.77 10.99
N ALA A 100 7.24 2.56 10.99
CA ALA A 100 5.88 2.10 11.28
C ALA A 100 5.16 1.49 10.05
N MET A 101 5.64 1.73 8.83
CA MET A 101 5.00 1.31 7.56
C MET A 101 5.30 -0.15 7.19
N ALA A 102 4.86 -0.69 6.06
CA ALA A 102 5.11 -2.11 5.73
C ALA A 102 6.52 -2.42 5.18
N GLN A 103 7.34 -1.40 4.88
CA GLN A 103 8.69 -1.52 4.30
C GLN A 103 8.76 -2.23 2.93
N GLN A 104 7.65 -2.26 2.19
CA GLN A 104 7.60 -2.97 0.90
C GLN A 104 7.95 -2.08 -0.31
N ASP A 105 8.00 -0.74 -0.13
CA ASP A 105 8.13 0.24 -1.21
C ASP A 105 7.25 -0.05 -2.43
N CYS A 106 6.09 -0.62 -2.16
CA CYS A 106 5.17 -1.15 -3.17
C CYS A 106 4.48 -0.07 -4.02
N GLY A 107 4.66 1.21 -3.67
CA GLY A 107 4.08 2.34 -4.37
C GLY A 107 2.57 2.52 -4.19
N GLN A 108 1.86 1.61 -3.50
CA GLN A 108 0.38 1.55 -3.40
C GLN A 108 -0.28 2.85 -2.91
N CYS A 109 0.42 3.60 -2.08
CA CYS A 109 -0.03 4.89 -1.55
C CYS A 109 0.28 6.08 -2.47
N GLY A 110 0.97 5.88 -3.59
CA GLY A 110 1.55 6.94 -4.42
C GLY A 110 2.93 7.43 -3.94
N TYR A 111 3.50 6.78 -2.93
CA TYR A 111 4.78 7.13 -2.30
C TYR A 111 5.69 5.90 -2.12
N LEU A 112 6.98 6.14 -1.90
CA LEU A 112 7.89 5.19 -1.24
C LEU A 112 7.72 5.34 0.28
N CYS A 113 8.11 4.33 1.07
CA CYS A 113 7.93 4.40 2.53
C CYS A 113 8.62 5.63 3.12
N GLU A 114 9.82 5.93 2.62
CA GLU A 114 10.57 7.12 3.05
C GLU A 114 9.84 8.43 2.67
N SER A 115 9.40 8.58 1.42
CA SER A 115 8.75 9.82 0.98
C SER A 115 7.37 10.01 1.59
N TYR A 116 6.63 8.94 1.86
CA TYR A 116 5.37 9.00 2.61
C TYR A 116 5.62 9.48 4.04
N SER A 117 6.65 8.97 4.70
CA SER A 117 6.98 9.33 6.08
C SER A 117 7.38 10.80 6.22
N LYS A 118 8.15 11.31 5.24
CA LYS A 118 8.51 12.73 5.14
C LYS A 118 7.27 13.59 4.88
N ALA A 119 6.41 13.18 3.95
CA ALA A 119 5.19 13.92 3.64
C ALA A 119 4.24 14.07 4.85
N ILE A 120 4.11 13.00 5.66
CA ILE A 120 3.35 13.05 6.93
C ILE A 120 4.03 13.98 7.93
N ALA A 121 5.33 13.80 8.16
CA ALA A 121 6.07 14.60 9.15
C ALA A 121 6.09 16.10 8.80
N ASP A 122 6.10 16.43 7.51
CA ASP A 122 6.05 17.80 7.00
C ASP A 122 4.61 18.37 6.94
N GLY A 123 3.60 17.54 7.24
CA GLY A 123 2.17 17.91 7.20
C GLY A 123 1.58 18.10 5.80
N THR A 124 2.32 17.71 4.75
CA THR A 124 1.86 17.80 3.36
C THR A 124 0.90 16.67 2.98
N GLU A 125 0.99 15.53 3.66
CA GLU A 125 0.02 14.45 3.62
C GLU A 125 -0.59 14.28 5.01
N THR A 126 -1.93 14.24 5.08
CA THR A 126 -2.69 14.14 6.33
C THR A 126 -3.38 12.78 6.48
N LYS A 127 -3.48 12.02 5.38
CA LYS A 127 -4.05 10.68 5.37
C LYS A 127 -3.01 9.70 5.89
N LEU A 128 -3.22 9.19 7.10
CA LEU A 128 -2.34 8.20 7.73
C LEU A 128 -2.63 6.76 7.28
N ASN A 129 -3.75 6.52 6.60
CA ASN A 129 -4.25 5.19 6.24
C ASN A 129 -3.86 4.74 4.82
N LEU A 130 -2.91 5.41 4.15
CA LEU A 130 -2.55 5.06 2.78
C LEU A 130 -1.67 3.81 2.68
N CYS A 131 -0.99 3.40 3.75
CA CYS A 131 -0.18 2.17 3.79
C CYS A 131 -1.08 0.92 3.83
N ALA A 132 -1.68 0.57 2.71
CA ALA A 132 -2.53 -0.62 2.55
C ALA A 132 -1.89 -1.92 3.07
N PRO A 133 -0.63 -2.28 2.74
CA PRO A 133 -0.02 -3.51 3.27
C PRO A 133 0.27 -3.46 4.78
N GLY A 134 0.39 -2.28 5.37
CA GLY A 134 0.60 -2.11 6.81
C GLY A 134 -0.70 -2.11 7.62
N GLY A 135 -1.82 -1.80 6.96
CA GLY A 135 -3.16 -1.89 7.50
C GLY A 135 -3.34 -1.14 8.83
N LYS A 136 -4.15 -1.75 9.69
CA LYS A 136 -4.60 -1.15 10.96
C LYS A 136 -3.45 -0.90 11.96
N GLU A 137 -2.47 -1.79 12.01
CA GLU A 137 -1.34 -1.67 12.95
C GLU A 137 -0.46 -0.48 12.59
N THR A 138 -0.11 -0.33 11.30
CA THR A 138 0.58 0.86 10.80
C THR A 138 -0.24 2.13 11.08
N LEU A 139 -1.55 2.12 10.84
CA LEU A 139 -2.40 3.28 11.10
C LEU A 139 -2.37 3.69 12.58
N ARG A 140 -2.47 2.73 13.50
CA ARG A 140 -2.38 2.99 14.95
C ARG A 140 -1.04 3.61 15.33
N MET A 141 0.06 3.01 14.85
CA MET A 141 1.40 3.50 15.16
C MET A 141 1.65 4.88 14.58
N LEU A 142 1.23 5.15 13.33
CA LEU A 142 1.32 6.48 12.73
C LEU A 142 0.51 7.50 13.52
N LYS A 143 -0.71 7.18 13.95
CA LYS A 143 -1.51 8.06 14.82
C LYS A 143 -0.79 8.38 16.15
N GLN A 144 -0.16 7.38 16.76
CA GLN A 144 0.62 7.58 17.98
C GLN A 144 1.80 8.53 17.74
N LEU A 145 2.56 8.31 16.66
CA LEU A 145 3.71 9.14 16.29
C LEU A 145 3.30 10.57 15.89
N THR A 146 2.16 10.75 15.20
CA THR A 146 1.65 12.09 14.86
C THR A 146 1.19 12.83 16.13
N ALA A 147 0.61 12.14 17.11
CA ALA A 147 0.26 12.77 18.38
C ALA A 147 1.48 13.30 19.17
N GLU A 148 2.67 12.71 18.96
CA GLU A 148 3.94 13.25 19.50
C GLU A 148 4.33 14.59 18.85
N MET A 149 3.95 14.84 17.59
CA MET A 149 4.18 16.12 16.89
C MET A 149 3.38 17.26 17.53
N ASP A 150 2.14 16.94 17.90
CA ASP A 150 1.19 17.90 18.49
C ASP A 150 1.44 18.14 19.99
N GLY A 151 2.53 17.59 20.55
CA GLY A 151 3.02 17.88 21.90
C GLY A 151 2.08 17.48 23.04
N THR A 152 1.12 16.58 22.79
CA THR A 152 0.07 16.24 23.77
C THR A 152 0.05 14.72 24.05
N PRO A 153 0.23 14.26 25.30
CA PRO A 153 -0.02 12.86 25.63
C PRO A 153 -1.51 12.54 25.45
N ALA A 154 -1.79 11.40 24.81
CA ALA A 154 -3.12 10.90 24.50
C ALA A 154 -4.06 10.93 25.73
N THR A 155 -4.90 11.95 25.79
CA THR A 155 -6.12 11.96 26.59
C THR A 155 -7.26 12.40 25.69
N ALA A 156 -8.30 11.57 25.64
CA ALA A 156 -9.49 11.81 24.86
C ALA A 156 -10.12 13.16 25.24
N SER A 157 -10.21 14.07 24.27
CA SER A 157 -11.05 15.25 24.37
C SER A 157 -11.78 15.46 23.06
N VAL A 158 -13.10 15.33 23.13
CA VAL A 158 -14.05 15.82 22.13
C VAL A 158 -14.16 17.33 22.32
N ALA A 159 -13.90 18.13 21.28
CA ALA A 159 -14.46 19.47 21.17
C ALA A 159 -14.54 19.96 19.71
N VAL A 160 -15.74 20.44 19.39
CA VAL A 160 -16.24 21.03 18.15
C VAL A 160 -15.78 22.49 17.99
N ALA A 161 -15.48 22.89 16.75
CA ALA A 161 -15.91 24.11 16.04
C ALA A 161 -14.79 24.69 15.17
N ALA A 162 -14.89 24.47 13.85
CA ALA A 162 -14.08 25.16 12.85
C ALA A 162 -14.65 26.57 12.57
N PRO A 163 -13.82 27.62 12.41
CA PRO A 163 -14.29 28.93 11.95
C PRO A 163 -14.69 28.91 10.46
N PRO A 164 -15.50 29.88 9.99
CA PRO A 164 -16.12 29.81 8.67
C PRO A 164 -15.06 29.95 7.57
N SER A 165 -15.09 29.02 6.63
CA SER A 165 -14.31 29.03 5.40
C SER A 165 -14.77 30.15 4.48
N ALA A 166 -13.80 30.91 3.96
CA ALA A 166 -14.00 31.87 2.88
C ALA A 166 -14.56 31.17 1.62
N PRO A 167 -15.30 31.87 0.74
CA PRO A 167 -15.98 31.24 -0.38
C PRO A 167 -14.97 30.57 -1.32
N LEU A 168 -15.09 29.24 -1.43
CA LEU A 168 -14.32 28.41 -2.34
C LEU A 168 -14.72 28.76 -3.77
N SER A 169 -13.76 29.24 -4.55
CA SER A 169 -13.82 29.14 -6.01
C SER A 169 -14.10 27.68 -6.38
N ALA A 170 -14.99 27.47 -7.35
CA ALA A 170 -15.33 26.13 -7.82
C ALA A 170 -14.06 25.35 -8.16
N PRO A 171 -13.86 24.13 -7.61
CA PRO A 171 -12.68 23.35 -7.92
C PRO A 171 -12.68 23.03 -9.42
N LEU A 172 -11.57 23.33 -10.10
CA LEU A 172 -11.30 22.77 -11.42
C LEU A 172 -11.36 21.25 -11.29
N LEU A 173 -12.23 20.59 -12.08
CA LEU A 173 -12.26 19.13 -12.14
C LEU A 173 -10.84 18.63 -12.45
N ALA A 174 -10.39 17.61 -11.70
CA ALA A 174 -9.13 16.95 -11.97
C ALA A 174 -9.12 16.37 -13.40
N PRO A 175 -7.96 16.31 -14.07
CA PRO A 175 -7.86 15.69 -15.38
C PRO A 175 -8.40 14.26 -15.38
N LEU A 176 -9.05 13.83 -16.47
CA LEU A 176 -9.51 12.44 -16.60
C LEU A 176 -8.30 11.50 -16.58
N GLY A 177 -8.43 10.35 -15.91
CA GLY A 177 -7.36 9.39 -15.74
C GLY A 177 -6.52 9.59 -14.47
N THR A 178 -6.92 10.52 -13.58
CA THR A 178 -6.30 10.66 -12.26
C THR A 178 -7.08 9.91 -11.19
N ARG A 179 -6.53 9.87 -9.97
CA ARG A 179 -7.20 9.29 -8.81
C ARG A 179 -8.53 9.99 -8.48
N GLU A 180 -8.58 11.30 -8.63
CA GLU A 180 -9.74 12.14 -8.31
C GLU A 180 -10.78 12.16 -9.42
N ASN A 181 -10.39 11.82 -10.65
CA ASN A 181 -11.28 11.70 -11.80
C ASN A 181 -10.87 10.48 -12.66
N PRO A 182 -11.19 9.25 -12.21
CA PRO A 182 -10.71 8.03 -12.84
C PRO A 182 -11.28 7.87 -14.25
N GLY A 183 -10.43 7.39 -15.16
CA GLY A 183 -10.83 6.97 -16.49
C GLY A 183 -11.46 5.58 -16.49
N GLU A 184 -12.47 5.36 -17.31
CA GLU A 184 -12.96 4.00 -17.59
C GLU A 184 -12.04 3.30 -18.58
N VAL A 185 -11.78 2.02 -18.33
CA VAL A 185 -10.95 1.15 -19.19
C VAL A 185 -11.71 -0.12 -19.52
N VAL A 186 -11.43 -0.72 -20.67
CA VAL A 186 -12.07 -1.98 -21.07
C VAL A 186 -11.17 -3.14 -20.68
N PHE A 187 -11.70 -4.10 -19.92
CA PHE A 187 -10.98 -5.34 -19.65
C PHE A 187 -10.94 -6.22 -20.91
N LEU A 188 -9.74 -6.48 -21.42
CA LEU A 188 -9.53 -7.25 -22.64
C LEU A 188 -9.42 -8.75 -22.36
N GLY A 189 -8.78 -9.12 -21.26
CA GLY A 189 -8.63 -10.51 -20.89
C GLY A 189 -7.62 -10.74 -19.79
N ARG A 190 -7.60 -12.00 -19.31
CA ARG A 190 -6.60 -12.47 -18.37
C ARG A 190 -6.08 -13.85 -18.75
N SER A 191 -4.81 -14.10 -18.47
CA SER A 191 -4.19 -15.42 -18.61
C SER A 191 -3.40 -15.78 -17.36
N ARG A 192 -3.39 -17.07 -17.00
CA ARG A 192 -2.65 -17.56 -15.84
C ARG A 192 -1.18 -17.75 -16.24
N LEU A 193 -0.27 -17.10 -15.50
CA LEU A 193 1.17 -17.18 -15.75
C LEU A 193 1.82 -18.43 -15.15
N ASN A 194 1.26 -18.93 -14.05
CA ASN A 194 1.80 -20.10 -13.35
C ASN A 194 0.98 -21.37 -13.57
N LYS A 195 1.60 -22.53 -13.31
CA LYS A 195 1.02 -23.84 -13.57
C LYS A 195 0.08 -24.29 -12.45
N ALA A 196 -0.73 -25.31 -12.74
CA ALA A 196 -1.49 -26.01 -11.71
C ALA A 196 -0.55 -26.57 -10.64
N GLY A 197 -0.95 -26.48 -9.37
CA GLY A 197 -0.14 -26.90 -8.21
C GLY A 197 0.79 -25.83 -7.65
N SER A 198 0.83 -24.62 -8.22
CA SER A 198 1.48 -23.47 -7.57
C SER A 198 0.71 -23.02 -6.32
N GLU A 199 1.42 -22.61 -5.28
CA GLU A 199 0.84 -22.15 -3.99
C GLU A 199 0.00 -20.89 -4.12
N LYS A 200 0.33 -20.04 -5.10
CA LYS A 200 -0.39 -18.79 -5.41
C LYS A 200 -0.85 -18.84 -6.87
N GLU A 201 -1.80 -17.99 -7.22
CA GLU A 201 -2.16 -17.75 -8.62
C GLU A 201 -1.56 -16.42 -9.08
N THR A 202 -0.91 -16.43 -10.24
CA THR A 202 -0.37 -15.22 -10.85
C THR A 202 -1.03 -15.03 -12.20
N TRP A 203 -1.66 -13.87 -12.38
CA TRP A 203 -2.45 -13.54 -13.55
C TRP A 203 -1.79 -12.39 -14.33
N HIS A 204 -1.72 -12.53 -15.65
CA HIS A 204 -1.55 -11.42 -16.56
C HIS A 204 -2.94 -10.90 -16.93
N VAL A 205 -3.16 -9.61 -16.78
CA VAL A 205 -4.43 -8.91 -16.99
C VAL A 205 -4.19 -7.77 -17.97
N GLU A 206 -5.02 -7.66 -18.98
CA GLU A 206 -4.89 -6.67 -20.06
C GLU A 206 -6.11 -5.74 -20.08
N PHE A 207 -5.85 -4.44 -20.25
CA PHE A 207 -6.86 -3.40 -20.36
C PHE A 207 -6.62 -2.53 -21.60
N ASP A 208 -7.70 -2.11 -22.26
CA ASP A 208 -7.68 -1.07 -23.27
C ASP A 208 -7.86 0.30 -22.60
N LEU A 209 -6.88 1.18 -22.83
CA LEU A 209 -6.85 2.54 -22.28
C LEU A 209 -7.49 3.57 -23.22
N ALA A 210 -7.99 3.17 -24.40
CA ALA A 210 -8.60 4.09 -25.35
C ALA A 210 -9.76 4.89 -24.71
N GLY A 211 -9.66 6.22 -24.79
CA GLY A 211 -10.68 7.12 -24.24
C GLY A 211 -10.64 7.31 -22.71
N SER A 212 -9.74 6.63 -21.99
CA SER A 212 -9.60 6.73 -20.54
C SER A 212 -8.90 8.01 -20.06
N GLY A 213 -8.23 8.73 -20.96
CA GLY A 213 -7.36 9.87 -20.60
C GLY A 213 -6.04 9.48 -19.92
N ILE A 214 -5.77 8.17 -19.77
CA ILE A 214 -4.58 7.66 -19.11
C ILE A 214 -3.43 7.55 -20.10
N GLU A 215 -2.33 8.26 -19.81
CA GLU A 215 -1.03 8.09 -20.44
C GLU A 215 -0.05 7.51 -19.41
N TYR A 216 0.87 6.64 -19.84
CA TYR A 216 1.83 6.02 -18.91
C TYR A 216 3.22 5.86 -19.53
N ARG A 217 4.22 5.72 -18.66
CA ARG A 217 5.62 5.38 -18.97
C ARG A 217 6.02 4.08 -18.29
N VAL A 218 7.07 3.46 -18.80
CA VAL A 218 7.66 2.27 -18.16
C VAL A 218 8.10 2.62 -16.74
N GLY A 219 7.62 1.84 -15.78
CA GLY A 219 7.85 2.07 -14.35
C GLY A 219 6.67 2.72 -13.62
N ASP A 220 5.68 3.25 -14.33
CA ASP A 220 4.48 3.81 -13.71
C ASP A 220 3.58 2.71 -13.09
N SER A 221 2.69 3.15 -12.21
CA SER A 221 1.69 2.30 -11.58
C SER A 221 0.29 2.60 -12.10
N PHE A 222 -0.50 1.55 -12.31
CA PHE A 222 -1.89 1.63 -12.75
C PHE A 222 -2.83 1.35 -11.57
N GLY A 223 -3.73 2.30 -11.29
CA GLY A 223 -4.67 2.21 -10.18
C GLY A 223 -6.04 1.69 -10.58
N LEU A 224 -6.56 0.71 -9.85
CA LEU A 224 -7.89 0.15 -10.01
C LEU A 224 -8.74 0.43 -8.77
N PHE A 225 -9.94 0.97 -8.96
CA PHE A 225 -10.94 1.09 -7.91
C PHE A 225 -11.72 -0.23 -7.83
N PRO A 226 -11.55 -1.03 -6.75
CA PRO A 226 -12.28 -2.27 -6.62
C PRO A 226 -13.73 -2.03 -6.20
N VAL A 227 -14.51 -3.09 -6.29
CA VAL A 227 -15.86 -3.19 -5.70
C VAL A 227 -15.81 -4.36 -4.72
N ASN A 228 -16.44 -4.22 -3.56
CA ASN A 228 -16.56 -5.31 -2.59
C ASN A 228 -17.41 -6.46 -3.17
N ASP A 229 -17.18 -7.68 -2.69
CA ASP A 229 -17.96 -8.85 -3.10
C ASP A 229 -19.45 -8.62 -2.77
N PRO A 230 -20.38 -8.72 -3.75
CA PRO A 230 -21.80 -8.60 -3.50
C PRO A 230 -22.32 -9.51 -2.38
N ALA A 231 -21.79 -10.75 -2.27
CA ALA A 231 -22.19 -11.67 -1.22
C ALA A 231 -21.75 -11.19 0.18
N LEU A 232 -20.58 -10.54 0.27
CA LEU A 232 -20.12 -9.91 1.51
C LEU A 232 -20.97 -8.68 1.86
N VAL A 233 -21.33 -7.87 0.87
CA VAL A 233 -22.23 -6.71 1.07
C VAL A 233 -23.58 -7.18 1.62
N ASP A 234 -24.17 -8.22 1.01
CA ASP A 234 -25.43 -8.81 1.48
C ASP A 234 -25.33 -9.36 2.92
N ALA A 235 -24.22 -10.02 3.25
CA ALA A 235 -23.97 -10.52 4.59
C ALA A 235 -23.84 -9.39 5.62
N VAL A 236 -23.15 -8.29 5.27
CA VAL A 236 -23.03 -7.11 6.13
C VAL A 236 -24.39 -6.43 6.33
N LEU A 237 -25.19 -6.26 5.27
CA LEU A 237 -26.56 -5.74 5.36
C LEU A 237 -27.42 -6.58 6.31
N ALA A 238 -27.33 -7.91 6.19
CA ALA A 238 -28.02 -8.84 7.08
C ALA A 238 -27.55 -8.72 8.54
N ALA A 239 -26.24 -8.62 8.76
CA ALA A 239 -25.67 -8.44 10.10
C ALA A 239 -26.09 -7.11 10.76
N LEU A 240 -26.17 -6.03 9.97
CA LEU A 240 -26.68 -4.72 10.40
C LEU A 240 -28.20 -4.73 10.65
N HIS A 241 -28.93 -5.65 10.02
CA HIS A 241 -30.39 -5.69 9.99
C HIS A 241 -30.98 -4.41 9.41
N ALA A 242 -30.34 -3.88 8.37
CA ALA A 242 -30.76 -2.69 7.64
C ALA A 242 -31.17 -3.07 6.21
N PRO A 243 -32.17 -2.39 5.63
CA PRO A 243 -32.55 -2.64 4.25
C PRO A 243 -31.49 -2.06 3.29
N ALA A 244 -31.33 -2.68 2.12
CA ALA A 244 -30.33 -2.30 1.13
C ALA A 244 -30.50 -0.85 0.62
N ASP A 245 -31.74 -0.36 0.58
CA ASP A 245 -32.14 0.98 0.15
C ASP A 245 -32.16 2.01 1.29
N PHE A 246 -31.63 1.66 2.47
CA PHE A 246 -31.48 2.62 3.57
C PHE A 246 -30.67 3.84 3.07
N PRO A 247 -31.15 5.08 3.28
CA PRO A 247 -30.48 6.26 2.74
C PRO A 247 -29.21 6.57 3.53
N ILE A 248 -28.10 6.73 2.82
CA ILE A 248 -26.82 7.24 3.34
C ILE A 248 -26.48 8.48 2.51
N ASN A 249 -26.76 9.66 3.06
CA ASN A 249 -26.78 10.92 2.32
C ASN A 249 -27.62 10.82 1.02
N GLU A 250 -26.99 10.99 -0.15
CA GLU A 250 -27.66 10.95 -1.46
C GLU A 250 -27.62 9.54 -2.12
N LYS A 251 -27.17 8.51 -1.39
CA LYS A 251 -26.94 7.15 -1.91
C LYS A 251 -27.65 6.10 -1.08
N THR A 252 -27.68 4.86 -1.58
CA THR A 252 -28.17 3.71 -0.82
C THR A 252 -27.05 3.09 0.02
N LEU A 253 -27.40 2.48 1.15
CA LEU A 253 -26.48 1.73 1.98
C LEU A 253 -25.76 0.63 1.18
N HIS A 254 -26.48 -0.07 0.30
CA HIS A 254 -25.87 -1.07 -0.57
C HIS A 254 -24.78 -0.47 -1.49
N ASP A 255 -25.04 0.66 -2.14
CA ASP A 255 -24.04 1.28 -3.03
C ASP A 255 -22.79 1.73 -2.29
N VAL A 256 -22.99 2.31 -1.10
CA VAL A 256 -21.88 2.75 -0.23
C VAL A 256 -21.04 1.56 0.23
N LEU A 257 -21.68 0.50 0.74
CA LEU A 257 -20.99 -0.73 1.14
C LEU A 257 -20.28 -1.41 -0.03
N ALA A 258 -20.83 -1.34 -1.24
CA ALA A 258 -20.24 -1.97 -2.42
C ALA A 258 -19.00 -1.22 -2.93
N ARG A 259 -19.00 0.12 -2.89
CA ARG A 259 -18.05 0.92 -3.69
C ARG A 259 -17.22 1.93 -2.90
N GLU A 260 -17.65 2.32 -1.71
CA GLU A 260 -17.09 3.51 -1.04
C GLU A 260 -16.35 3.20 0.25
N VAL A 261 -16.68 2.10 0.94
CA VAL A 261 -16.04 1.73 2.21
C VAL A 261 -15.31 0.39 2.12
N CYS A 262 -14.27 0.24 2.93
CA CYS A 262 -13.51 -0.99 3.07
C CYS A 262 -14.24 -1.93 4.04
N LEU A 263 -14.58 -3.13 3.57
CA LEU A 263 -15.16 -4.20 4.40
C LEU A 263 -14.12 -5.21 4.91
N GLY A 264 -12.83 -4.91 4.73
CA GLY A 264 -11.72 -5.71 5.26
C GLY A 264 -11.56 -5.56 6.77
N ALA A 265 -10.31 -5.46 7.26
CA ALA A 265 -10.01 -5.38 8.69
C ALA A 265 -10.86 -4.33 9.42
N ALA A 266 -11.54 -4.74 10.50
CA ALA A 266 -12.45 -3.89 11.25
C ALA A 266 -11.72 -2.72 11.94
N PRO A 267 -12.08 -1.45 11.64
CA PRO A 267 -11.45 -0.29 12.26
C PRO A 267 -11.74 -0.18 13.75
N ASP A 268 -10.89 0.54 14.49
CA ASP A 268 -11.11 0.78 15.93
C ASP A 268 -12.38 1.58 16.21
N ALA A 269 -12.73 2.51 15.32
CA ALA A 269 -13.95 3.29 15.42
C ALA A 269 -15.19 2.40 15.49
N LEU A 270 -15.23 1.29 14.74
CA LEU A 270 -16.34 0.34 14.78
C LEU A 270 -16.46 -0.31 16.16
N PHE A 271 -15.35 -0.73 16.77
CA PHE A 271 -15.36 -1.29 18.12
C PHE A 271 -15.69 -0.25 19.19
N HIS A 272 -15.26 1.01 19.02
CA HIS A 272 -15.70 2.12 19.86
C HIS A 272 -17.22 2.30 19.80
N LEU A 273 -17.82 2.38 18.60
CA LEU A 273 -19.26 2.45 18.40
C LEU A 273 -19.99 1.30 19.11
N ILE A 274 -19.53 0.06 18.89
CA ILE A 274 -20.09 -1.15 19.53
C ILE A 274 -20.02 -1.02 21.06
N SER A 275 -18.94 -0.45 21.62
CA SER A 275 -18.79 -0.26 23.06
C SER A 275 -19.78 0.74 23.67
N TYR A 276 -20.31 1.69 22.87
CA TYR A 276 -21.32 2.65 23.31
C TYR A 276 -22.72 2.06 23.30
N ILE A 277 -23.01 1.11 22.39
CA ILE A 277 -24.33 0.49 22.21
C ILE A 277 -24.46 -0.89 22.88
N THR A 278 -23.41 -1.38 23.54
CA THR A 278 -23.41 -2.64 24.29
C THR A 278 -23.14 -2.42 25.79
N GLY A 279 -23.43 -3.45 26.60
CA GLY A 279 -23.22 -3.44 28.05
C GLY A 279 -22.52 -4.70 28.57
N GLY A 280 -22.13 -4.67 29.84
CA GLY A 280 -21.49 -5.81 30.52
C GLY A 280 -20.20 -6.28 29.85
N ALA A 281 -20.02 -7.61 29.79
CA ALA A 281 -18.83 -8.24 29.19
C ALA A 281 -18.63 -7.87 27.70
N ARG A 282 -19.72 -7.65 26.94
CA ARG A 282 -19.64 -7.22 25.53
C ARG A 282 -19.00 -5.84 25.40
N LYS A 283 -19.37 -4.89 26.26
CA LYS A 283 -18.77 -3.56 26.29
C LYS A 283 -17.28 -3.63 26.62
N ALA A 284 -16.90 -4.43 27.62
CA ALA A 284 -15.50 -4.61 28.00
C ALA A 284 -14.68 -5.18 26.83
N LYS A 285 -15.20 -6.19 26.15
CA LYS A 285 -14.58 -6.79 24.95
C LYS A 285 -14.42 -5.79 23.81
N ALA A 286 -15.47 -5.03 23.49
CA ALA A 286 -15.41 -4.01 22.45
C ALA A 286 -14.37 -2.91 22.76
N LYS A 287 -14.26 -2.51 24.03
CA LYS A 287 -13.21 -1.57 24.47
C LYS A 287 -11.80 -2.14 24.31
N ALA A 288 -11.59 -3.40 24.69
CA ALA A 288 -10.30 -4.07 24.55
C ALA A 288 -9.87 -4.12 23.06
N LEU A 289 -10.77 -4.55 22.17
CA LEU A 289 -10.50 -4.59 20.72
C LEU A 289 -10.21 -3.20 20.12
N ALA A 290 -10.94 -2.18 20.56
CA ALA A 290 -10.71 -0.79 20.14
C ALA A 290 -9.36 -0.23 20.64
N ALA A 291 -8.89 -0.70 21.81
CA ALA A 291 -7.57 -0.36 22.36
C ALA A 291 -6.43 -1.18 21.73
N GLY A 292 -6.75 -2.15 20.88
CA GLY A 292 -5.77 -3.03 20.23
C GLY A 292 -5.35 -4.25 21.02
N GLU A 293 -6.07 -4.56 22.09
CA GLU A 293 -5.97 -5.85 22.75
C GLU A 293 -6.68 -6.94 21.93
N ASP A 294 -6.28 -8.19 22.16
CA ASP A 294 -6.88 -9.36 21.51
C ASP A 294 -7.45 -10.32 22.58
N PRO A 295 -8.64 -10.03 23.13
CA PRO A 295 -9.20 -10.78 24.24
C PRO A 295 -9.59 -12.23 23.87
N ASP A 296 -9.78 -12.53 22.58
CA ASP A 296 -10.21 -13.85 22.10
C ASP A 296 -9.16 -14.54 21.21
N GLY A 297 -8.03 -13.89 20.89
CA GLY A 297 -6.97 -14.46 20.04
C GLY A 297 -7.29 -14.44 18.54
N ASP A 298 -8.26 -13.62 18.12
CA ASP A 298 -8.78 -13.58 16.75
C ASP A 298 -8.79 -12.18 16.14
N ALA A 299 -8.22 -11.16 16.80
CA ALA A 299 -8.27 -9.78 16.33
C ALA A 299 -7.73 -9.60 14.90
N ALA A 300 -6.73 -10.41 14.50
CA ALA A 300 -6.12 -10.37 13.16
C ALA A 300 -7.06 -10.84 12.03
N THR A 301 -8.11 -11.61 12.33
CA THR A 301 -9.06 -12.13 11.34
C THR A 301 -10.40 -11.42 11.33
N LEU A 302 -10.58 -10.41 12.19
CA LEU A 302 -11.83 -9.66 12.27
C LEU A 302 -11.93 -8.63 11.14
N ASP A 303 -12.67 -9.00 10.10
CA ASP A 303 -13.21 -8.06 9.14
C ASP A 303 -14.49 -7.38 9.66
N VAL A 304 -15.08 -6.46 8.88
CA VAL A 304 -16.29 -5.74 9.29
C VAL A 304 -17.46 -6.68 9.59
N LEU A 305 -17.66 -7.72 8.79
CA LEU A 305 -18.73 -8.69 9.00
C LEU A 305 -18.50 -9.47 10.31
N ALA A 306 -17.31 -10.04 10.48
CA ALA A 306 -16.93 -10.80 11.67
C ALA A 306 -17.02 -9.95 12.94
N ALA A 307 -16.67 -8.66 12.86
CA ALA A 307 -16.85 -7.73 13.97
C ALA A 307 -18.33 -7.53 14.32
N LEU A 308 -19.22 -7.36 13.35
CA LEU A 308 -20.66 -7.25 13.60
C LEU A 308 -21.25 -8.54 14.18
N GLU A 309 -20.86 -9.70 13.64
CA GLU A 309 -21.31 -11.01 14.10
C GLU A 309 -20.79 -11.37 15.50
N LYS A 310 -19.58 -10.94 15.87
CA LYS A 310 -19.00 -11.11 17.20
C LYS A 310 -19.83 -10.43 18.30
N PHE A 311 -20.60 -9.39 17.96
CA PHE A 311 -21.47 -8.67 18.88
C PHE A 311 -22.95 -8.83 18.47
N PRO A 312 -23.52 -10.03 18.59
CA PRO A 312 -24.87 -10.30 18.08
C PRO A 312 -25.93 -9.48 18.81
N GLY A 313 -27.02 -9.18 18.09
CA GLY A 313 -28.18 -8.47 18.62
C GLY A 313 -28.00 -6.95 18.74
N ILE A 314 -26.92 -6.39 18.21
CA ILE A 314 -26.81 -4.93 18.01
C ILE A 314 -27.67 -4.49 16.81
N ARG A 315 -28.14 -3.25 16.87
CA ARG A 315 -28.87 -2.55 15.80
C ARG A 315 -28.34 -1.12 15.69
N PRO A 316 -27.05 -0.96 15.34
CA PRO A 316 -26.50 0.38 15.15
C PRO A 316 -27.24 1.07 14.00
N ASP A 317 -27.29 2.40 14.05
CA ASP A 317 -27.70 3.18 12.89
C ASP A 317 -26.70 2.93 11.74
N PRO A 318 -27.16 2.61 10.51
CA PRO A 318 -26.27 2.33 9.39
C PRO A 318 -25.29 3.46 9.08
N GLU A 319 -25.71 4.73 9.21
CA GLU A 319 -24.85 5.88 8.94
C GLU A 319 -23.71 5.97 9.95
N ALA A 320 -24.00 5.71 11.24
CA ALA A 320 -22.97 5.65 12.28
C ALA A 320 -21.95 4.53 12.03
N VAL A 321 -22.36 3.40 11.44
CA VAL A 321 -21.43 2.34 11.03
C VAL A 321 -20.57 2.80 9.88
N ILE A 322 -21.16 3.37 8.82
CA ILE A 322 -20.42 3.87 7.66
C ILE A 322 -19.36 4.90 8.06
N GLU A 323 -19.67 5.82 8.98
CA GLU A 323 -18.72 6.81 9.51
C GLU A 323 -17.53 6.18 10.27
N CYS A 324 -17.68 4.96 10.76
CA CYS A 324 -16.60 4.22 11.41
C CYS A 324 -15.70 3.47 10.42
N LEU A 325 -16.13 3.29 9.17
CA LEU A 325 -15.40 2.54 8.16
C LEU A 325 -14.42 3.42 7.39
N GLU A 326 -13.35 2.80 6.92
CA GLU A 326 -12.38 3.51 6.08
C GLU A 326 -12.84 3.56 4.62
N PRO A 327 -12.51 4.63 3.87
CA PRO A 327 -12.83 4.69 2.45
C PRO A 327 -12.13 3.59 1.67
N LEU A 328 -12.82 3.00 0.69
CA LEU A 328 -12.27 1.99 -0.19
C LEU A 328 -11.18 2.59 -1.09
N GLN A 329 -9.92 2.20 -0.85
CA GLN A 329 -8.78 2.74 -1.58
C GLN A 329 -8.61 2.06 -2.95
N PRO A 330 -8.14 2.76 -3.99
CA PRO A 330 -7.70 2.09 -5.21
C PRO A 330 -6.48 1.21 -4.91
N ARG A 331 -6.33 0.13 -5.67
CA ARG A 331 -5.16 -0.77 -5.63
C ARG A 331 -4.29 -0.46 -6.83
N LEU A 332 -3.01 -0.22 -6.58
CA LEU A 332 -2.05 0.09 -7.63
C LEU A 332 -1.34 -1.19 -8.10
N TYR A 333 -0.95 -1.23 -9.36
CA TYR A 333 -0.20 -2.34 -9.93
C TYR A 333 0.91 -1.76 -10.81
N SER A 334 2.14 -2.23 -10.66
CA SER A 334 3.23 -1.82 -11.55
C SER A 334 2.91 -2.26 -12.98
N ILE A 335 2.98 -1.33 -13.92
CA ILE A 335 2.66 -1.61 -15.31
C ILE A 335 3.75 -2.52 -15.89
N SER A 336 3.33 -3.67 -16.45
CA SER A 336 4.23 -4.70 -16.99
C SER A 336 4.32 -4.70 -18.53
N SER A 337 4.00 -3.55 -19.15
CA SER A 337 4.03 -3.34 -20.60
C SER A 337 4.77 -2.04 -20.95
N SER A 338 5.10 -1.88 -22.23
CA SER A 338 5.69 -0.66 -22.80
C SER A 338 4.75 -0.09 -23.85
N PRO A 339 4.56 1.25 -23.93
CA PRO A 339 3.69 1.89 -24.91
C PRO A 339 4.31 1.98 -26.33
N LEU A 340 5.52 1.43 -26.53
CA LEU A 340 6.30 1.46 -27.78
C LEU A 340 6.14 0.20 -28.62
#